data_AF-A0A6B0WCI3-F1
#
_entry.id   AF-A0A6B0WCI3-F1
#
_cell.length_a   1.000
_cell.length_b   1.000
_cell.length_c   1.000
_cell.angle_alpha   90.00
_cell.angle_beta   90.00
_cell.angle_gamma   90.00
#
_symmetry.space_group_name_H-M   'P 1'
#
loop_
_entity.id
_entity.type
_entity.pdbx_description
1 polymer ?
#
loop_
_entity_poly.entity_id
_entity_poly.type
_entity_poly.pdbx_seq_one_letter_code
_entity_poly.pdbx_strand_id
1 'polypeptide(L)' 'MDFARITTGGQATIPARIREVLGLAEGDVIAFEIADDHVVLRKVASEADGYLQGLTAVLSEWDSPEDEAAWRGL' A
#
# COMPACT_ATOMS: atom_id res chain seq x y z
N MET A 1 -17.39 7.98 13.34
CA MET A 1 -17.65 6.72 12.63
C MET A 1 -18.58 7.06 11.48
N ASP A 2 -18.16 6.79 10.26
CA ASP A 2 -18.96 7.06 9.06
C ASP A 2 -19.49 5.74 8.51
N PHE A 3 -20.68 5.77 7.91
CA PHE A 3 -21.33 4.58 7.36
C PHE A 3 -21.48 4.72 5.85
N ALA A 4 -21.22 3.64 5.13
CA ALA A 4 -21.45 3.54 3.70
C ALA A 4 -22.30 2.30 3.41
N ARG A 5 -23.10 2.37 2.34
CA ARG A 5 -23.90 1.23 1.86
C ARG A 5 -23.17 0.58 0.68
N ILE A 6 -23.20 -0.74 0.66
CA ILE A 6 -22.77 -1.51 -0.51
C ILE A 6 -23.82 -1.35 -1.62
N THR A 7 -23.39 -0.89 -2.78
CA THR A 7 -24.21 -0.75 -3.99
C THR A 7 -24.05 -1.99 -4.89
N THR A 8 -24.69 -1.97 -6.05
CA THR A 8 -24.60 -3.04 -7.04
C THR A 8 -23.14 -3.36 -7.38
N GLY A 9 -22.80 -4.64 -7.43
CA GLY A 9 -21.44 -5.09 -7.73
C GLY A 9 -20.47 -5.04 -6.55
N GLY A 10 -20.96 -4.87 -5.32
CA GLY A 10 -20.12 -4.96 -4.12
C GLY A 10 -19.32 -3.67 -3.82
N GLN A 11 -19.65 -2.56 -4.46
CA GLN A 11 -18.94 -1.29 -4.27
C GLN A 11 -19.47 -0.55 -3.05
N ALA A 12 -18.59 0.12 -2.30
CA ALA A 12 -18.97 1.09 -1.28
C ALA A 12 -18.12 2.35 -1.44
N THR A 13 -18.74 3.52 -1.33
CA THR A 13 -18.03 4.79 -1.45
C THR A 13 -17.33 5.12 -0.14
N ILE A 14 -16.02 5.40 -0.19
CA ILE A 14 -15.27 5.90 0.97
C ILE A 14 -15.76 7.33 1.29
N PRO A 15 -16.31 7.60 2.49
CA PRO A 15 -16.80 8.93 2.87
C PRO A 15 -15.74 10.02 2.74
N ALA A 16 -16.16 11.24 2.39
CA ALA A 16 -15.27 12.38 2.10
C ALA A 16 -14.26 12.63 3.22
N ARG A 17 -14.73 12.68 4.48
CA ARG A 17 -13.88 12.85 5.66
C ARG A 17 -12.76 11.80 5.76
N ILE A 18 -13.07 10.53 5.44
CA ILE A 18 -12.08 9.45 5.50
C ILE A 18 -11.06 9.61 4.37
N ARG A 19 -11.49 9.97 3.15
CA ARG A 19 -10.58 10.24 2.03
C ARG A 19 -9.60 11.37 2.35
N GLU A 20 -10.07 12.44 2.96
CA GLU A 20 -9.24 13.58 3.35
C GLU A 20 -8.18 13.20 4.39
N VAL A 21 -8.58 12.50 5.46
CA VAL A 21 -7.65 12.07 6.52
C VAL A 21 -6.60 11.10 6.00
N LEU A 22 -6.97 10.23 5.06
CA LEU A 22 -6.08 9.23 4.46
C LEU A 22 -5.34 9.73 3.20
N GLY A 23 -5.58 10.97 2.76
CA GLY A 23 -4.96 11.53 1.56
C GLY A 23 -5.29 10.76 0.27
N LEU A 24 -6.52 10.24 0.17
CA LEU A 24 -7.01 9.48 -0.99
C LEU A 24 -7.58 10.40 -2.06
N ALA A 25 -7.18 10.15 -3.30
CA ALA A 25 -7.62 10.85 -4.50
C ALA A 25 -8.06 9.83 -5.58
N GLU A 26 -8.70 10.34 -6.63
CA GLU A 26 -9.02 9.54 -7.80
C GLU A 26 -7.74 8.99 -8.45
N GLY A 27 -7.76 7.71 -8.85
CA GLY A 27 -6.61 7.03 -9.43
C GLY A 27 -5.67 6.37 -8.41
N ASP A 28 -5.84 6.64 -7.11
CA ASP A 28 -5.09 5.92 -6.08
C ASP A 28 -5.45 4.43 -6.04
N VAL A 29 -4.42 3.60 -5.81
CA VAL A 29 -4.59 2.17 -5.58
C VAL A 29 -4.70 1.92 -4.08
N ILE A 30 -5.69 1.12 -3.68
CA ILE A 30 -5.94 0.75 -2.29
C ILE A 30 -5.79 -0.76 -2.14
N ALA A 31 -4.97 -1.19 -1.18
CA ALA A 31 -4.89 -2.59 -0.79
C ALA A 31 -5.91 -2.88 0.32
N PHE A 32 -6.51 -4.06 0.22
CA PHE A 32 -7.47 -4.60 1.17
C PHE A 32 -6.82 -5.81 1.86
N GLU A 33 -6.76 -5.79 3.18
CA GLU A 33 -6.22 -6.88 3.99
C GLU A 33 -7.28 -7.31 5.02
N ILE A 34 -7.53 -8.61 5.12
CA ILE A 34 -8.49 -9.15 6.10
C ILE A 34 -7.76 -9.30 7.43
N ALA A 35 -8.30 -8.69 8.49
CA ALA A 35 -7.81 -8.79 9.86
C ALA A 35 -8.96 -9.27 10.75
N ASP A 36 -8.96 -10.56 11.07
CA ASP A 36 -9.97 -11.24 11.90
C ASP A 36 -11.42 -10.94 11.47
N ASP A 37 -12.05 -9.95 12.11
CA ASP A 37 -13.44 -9.54 11.94
C ASP A 37 -13.63 -8.27 11.08
N HIS A 38 -12.55 -7.66 10.60
CA HIS A 38 -12.59 -6.44 9.81
C HIS A 38 -11.61 -6.46 8.63
N VAL A 39 -11.67 -5.41 7.81
CA VAL A 39 -10.75 -5.20 6.69
C VAL A 39 -9.96 -3.93 6.94
N VAL A 40 -8.65 -4.02 6.77
CA VAL A 40 -7.73 -2.88 6.76
C VAL A 40 -7.57 -2.40 5.33
N LEU A 41 -7.72 -1.09 5.15
CA LEU A 41 -7.52 -0.39 3.89
C LEU A 41 -6.24 0.43 3.98
N ARG A 42 -5.35 0.29 3.01
CA ARG A 42 -4.15 1.13 2.91
C ARG A 42 -3.98 1.69 1.50
N LYS A 43 -3.59 2.97 1.42
CA LYS A 43 -3.10 3.55 0.16
C LYS A 43 -1.80 2.86 -0.21
N VAL A 44 -1.76 2.33 -1.43
CA VAL A 44 -0.54 1.78 -2.00
C VAL A 44 0.25 2.96 -2.55
N ALA A 45 1.45 3.16 -2.02
CA ALA A 45 2.39 4.06 -2.67
C ALA A 45 2.67 3.52 -4.06
N SER A 46 2.49 4.34 -5.09
CA SER A 46 2.89 3.96 -6.44
C SER A 46 4.37 3.62 -6.40
N GLU A 47 4.75 2.40 -6.77
CA GLU A 47 6.16 2.00 -6.95
C GLU A 47 6.86 2.80 -8.06
N ALA A 48 6.12 3.66 -8.77
CA ALA A 48 6.66 4.64 -9.71
C ALA A 48 7.17 5.91 -9.02
N ASP A 49 7.78 5.78 -7.84
CA ASP A 49 8.73 6.81 -7.42
C ASP A 49 10.03 6.53 -8.19
N GLY A 50 10.24 7.25 -9.29
CA GLY A 50 11.44 7.11 -10.12
C GLY A 50 12.73 7.26 -9.32
N TYR A 51 12.66 7.97 -8.18
CA TYR A 51 13.74 8.02 -7.21
C TYR A 51 14.00 6.67 -6.54
N LEU A 52 12.97 5.97 -6.05
CA LEU A 52 13.10 4.64 -5.45
C LEU A 52 13.59 3.62 -6.48
N GLN A 53 13.04 3.63 -7.70
CA GLN A 53 13.52 2.74 -8.77
C GLN A 53 14.99 3.00 -9.12
N GLY A 54 15.38 4.27 -9.23
CA GLY A 54 16.78 4.66 -9.45
C GLY A 54 17.69 4.23 -8.31
N LEU A 55 17.24 4.40 -7.06
CA LEU A 55 17.98 4.01 -5.86
C LEU A 55 18.17 2.49 -5.78
N THR A 56 17.11 1.71 -6.01
CA THR A 56 17.19 0.23 -6.05
C THR A 56 18.16 -0.25 -7.12
N ALA A 57 18.16 0.38 -8.30
CA ALA A 57 19.10 0.02 -9.36
C ALA A 57 20.57 0.26 -8.95
N VAL A 58 20.87 1.39 -8.30
CA VAL A 58 22.23 1.71 -7.82
C VAL A 58 22.67 0.80 -6.68
N LEU A 59 21.75 0.41 -5.81
CA LEU A 59 22.06 -0.43 -4.64
C LEU A 59 21.96 -1.94 -4.92
N SER A 60 21.80 -2.35 -6.18
CA SER A 60 21.68 -3.77 -6.56
C SER A 60 22.87 -4.65 -6.16
N GLU A 61 24.04 -4.05 -5.91
CA GLU A 61 25.23 -4.77 -5.42
C GLU A 61 25.05 -5.35 -4.01
N TRP A 62 24.08 -4.84 -3.22
CA TRP A 62 23.76 -5.29 -1.86
C TRP A 62 22.65 -6.35 -1.80
N ASP A 63 22.09 -6.73 -2.95
CA ASP A 63 21.02 -7.75 -3.08
C ASP A 63 21.60 -9.13 -3.43
N SER A 64 22.81 -9.43 -2.93
CA SER A 64 23.49 -10.69 -3.22
C SER A 64 23.04 -11.81 -2.26
N PRO A 65 23.03 -13.08 -2.72
CA PRO A 65 22.82 -14.23 -1.83
C PRO A 65 23.80 -14.28 -0.65
N GLU A 66 25.02 -13.79 -0.86
CA GLU A 66 26.07 -13.69 0.15
C GLU A 66 25.75 -12.64 1.23
N ASP A 67 25.21 -11.48 0.83
CA ASP A 67 24.75 -10.45 1.76
C ASP A 67 23.55 -10.95 2.57
N GLU A 68 22.55 -11.53 1.91
CA GLU A 68 21.39 -12.11 2.57
C GLU A 68 21.81 -13.20 3.59
N ALA A 69 22.79 -14.04 3.24
CA ALA A 69 23.33 -15.05 4.15
C ALA A 69 24.05 -14.43 5.36
N ALA A 70 24.68 -13.27 5.20
CA ALA A 70 25.36 -12.56 6.28
C ALA A 70 24.39 -11.89 7.27
N TRP A 71 23.23 -11.41 6.81
CA TRP A 71 22.35 -10.52 7.59
C TRP A 71 21.01 -11.11 8.05
N ARG A 72 20.56 -12.27 7.52
CA ARG A 72 19.23 -12.86 7.78
C ARG A 72 18.85 -13.13 9.25
N GLY A 73 19.78 -13.07 10.20
CA GLY A 73 19.57 -13.41 11.61
C GLY A 73 20.05 -12.38 12.63
N LEU A 74 20.35 -11.16 12.18
CA LEU A 74 20.75 -10.03 13.04
C LEU A 74 19.56 -9.15 13.42
#